data_AF-A0AA48M9U6-F1
#
_entry.id   AF-A0AA48M9U6-F1
#
_cell.length_a   1.000
_cell.length_b   1.000
_cell.length_c   1.000
_cell.angle_alpha   90.00
_cell.angle_beta   90.00
_cell.angle_gamma   90.00
#
_symmetry.space_group_name_H-M   'P 1'
#
loop_
_entity.id
_entity.type
_entity.pdbx_description
1 polymer ?
#
loop_
_entity_poly.entity_id
_entity_poly.type
_entity_poly.pdbx_seq_one_letter_code
_entity_poly.pdbx_strand_id
1 'polypeptide(L)'
;MQIIKLERHEQFEQLKKGDLVVVEWKPSSLEYKNGRPITTNRIWGVNELNELILNRRTNSYFSIDMYLEGTSQAREAYLLTQ
;
A
#
# COMPACT_ATOMS: atom_id res chain seq x y z
N MET A 1 1.78 -10.37 -16.74
CA MET A 1 1.34 -9.39 -15.73
C MET A 1 0.38 -10.06 -14.78
N GLN A 2 0.83 -10.28 -13.54
CA GLN A 2 0.00 -10.86 -12.48
C GLN A 2 -0.33 -9.76 -11.47
N ILE A 3 -1.52 -9.85 -10.89
CA ILE A 3 -1.99 -8.96 -9.84
C ILE A 3 -2.18 -9.82 -8.59
N ILE A 4 -1.37 -9.57 -7.57
CA ILE A 4 -1.37 -10.35 -6.34
C ILE A 4 -1.96 -9.48 -5.24
N LYS A 5 -3.09 -9.88 -4.67
CA LYS A 5 -3.66 -9.20 -3.51
C LYS A 5 -2.79 -9.46 -2.29
N LEU A 6 -2.48 -8.38 -1.56
CA LEU A 6 -1.71 -8.42 -0.32
C LEU A 6 -2.71 -8.55 0.83
N GLU A 7 -2.69 -9.68 1.52
CA GLU A 7 -3.66 -10.05 2.57
C GLU A 7 -2.99 -10.70 3.79
N ARG A 8 -1.66 -10.89 3.77
CA ARG A 8 -0.87 -11.46 4.88
C ARG A 8 0.51 -10.82 4.96
N HIS A 9 1.10 -10.81 6.17
CA HIS A 9 2.41 -10.23 6.45
C HIS A 9 3.51 -10.72 5.53
N GLU A 10 3.58 -12.03 5.27
CA GLU A 10 4.67 -12.64 4.49
C GLU A 10 4.70 -12.14 3.05
N GLN A 11 3.55 -11.65 2.53
CA GLN A 11 3.48 -11.05 1.19
C GLN A 11 4.08 -9.64 1.18
N PHE A 12 3.92 -8.89 2.26
CA PHE A 12 4.52 -7.57 2.41
C PHE A 12 6.03 -7.65 2.65
N GLU A 13 6.49 -8.65 3.42
CA GLU A 13 7.92 -8.88 3.67
C GLU A 13 8.71 -9.19 2.39
N GLN A 14 8.06 -9.77 1.38
CA GLN A 14 8.66 -10.06 0.07
C GLN A 14 8.78 -8.82 -0.83
N LEU A 15 8.12 -7.71 -0.47
CA LEU A 15 8.16 -6.49 -1.26
C LEU A 15 9.54 -5.84 -1.21
N LYS A 16 10.02 -5.41 -2.38
CA LYS A 16 11.31 -4.74 -2.53
C LYS A 16 11.16 -3.35 -3.12
N LYS A 17 12.17 -2.53 -2.89
CA LYS A 17 12.27 -1.20 -3.49
C LYS A 17 12.06 -1.28 -5.00
N GLY A 18 11.15 -0.46 -5.50
CA GLY A 18 10.84 -0.39 -6.92
C GLY A 18 9.64 -1.23 -7.37
N ASP A 19 9.11 -2.11 -6.51
CA ASP A 19 7.86 -2.82 -6.79
C ASP A 19 6.70 -1.82 -6.96
N LEU A 20 5.71 -2.20 -7.77
CA LEU A 20 4.52 -1.41 -8.03
C LEU A 20 3.36 -1.94 -7.18
N VAL A 21 2.95 -1.15 -6.19
CA VAL A 21 1.81 -1.46 -5.34
C VAL A 21 0.64 -0.54 -5.69
N VAL A 22 -0.51 -1.14 -6.01
CA VAL A 22 -1.77 -0.44 -6.19
C VAL A 22 -2.53 -0.47 -4.88
N VAL A 23 -3.06 0.68 -4.46
CA VAL A 23 -3.88 0.81 -3.27
C VAL A 23 -5.23 1.40 -3.67
N GLU A 24 -6.32 0.68 -3.36
CA GLU A 24 -7.67 1.23 -3.37
C GLU A 24 -7.94 1.85 -2.00
N TRP A 25 -8.48 3.07 -1.99
CA TRP A 25 -8.75 3.82 -0.78
C TRP A 25 -10.23 3.87 -0.44
N LYS A 26 -10.56 3.83 0.86
CA LYS A 26 -11.93 4.01 1.34
C LYS A 26 -12.41 5.45 1.06
N PRO A 27 -13.73 5.69 0.86
CA PRO A 27 -14.27 7.04 0.63
C PRO A 27 -13.94 8.08 1.72
N SER A 28 -13.66 7.63 2.94
CA SER A 28 -13.27 8.49 4.06
C SER A 28 -11.82 9.01 3.99
N SER A 29 -10.95 8.35 3.21
CA SER A 29 -9.53 8.69 3.05
C SER A 29 -9.32 10.07 2.40
N LEU A 30 -8.14 10.65 2.63
CA LEU A 30 -7.77 11.92 2.00
C LEU A 30 -7.55 11.74 0.48
N GLU A 31 -6.97 10.62 0.08
CA GLU A 31 -6.70 10.24 -1.30
C GLU A 31 -7.99 10.19 -2.12
N TYR A 32 -9.01 9.50 -1.61
CA TYR A 32 -10.32 9.43 -2.24
C TYR A 32 -10.96 10.82 -2.34
N LYS A 33 -10.95 11.60 -1.26
CA LYS A 33 -11.49 12.98 -1.25
C LYS A 33 -10.77 13.92 -2.22
N ASN A 34 -9.51 13.64 -2.53
CA ASN A 34 -8.71 14.35 -3.52
C ASN A 34 -8.90 13.81 -4.95
N GLY A 35 -9.92 12.98 -5.21
CA GLY A 35 -10.22 12.41 -6.52
C GLY A 35 -9.27 11.29 -6.94
N ARG A 36 -8.53 10.67 -6.00
CA ARG A 36 -7.60 9.57 -6.24
C ARG A 36 -8.03 8.31 -5.48
N PRO A 37 -9.18 7.71 -5.84
CA PRO A 37 -9.70 6.53 -5.15
C PRO A 37 -8.78 5.31 -5.28
N ILE A 38 -7.93 5.29 -6.31
CA ILE A 38 -6.91 4.27 -6.54
C ILE A 38 -5.59 5.00 -6.80
N THR A 39 -4.51 4.56 -6.13
CA THR A 39 -3.16 5.06 -6.39
C THR A 39 -2.22 3.93 -6.73
N THR A 40 -1.33 4.16 -7.69
CA THR A 40 -0.24 3.24 -8.04
C THR A 40 1.07 3.83 -7.55
N ASN A 41 1.76 3.10 -6.68
CA ASN A 41 2.93 3.59 -5.96
C ASN A 41 4.12 2.70 -6.26
N ARG A 42 5.22 3.32 -6.70
CA ARG A 42 6.52 2.64 -6.73
C ARG A 42 7.13 2.75 -5.34
N ILE A 43 7.09 1.65 -4.60
CA ILE A 43 7.43 1.67 -3.17
C ILE A 43 8.93 1.77 -2.93
N TRP A 44 9.29 2.23 -1.73
CA TRP A 44 10.68 2.18 -1.26
C TRP A 44 11.02 0.92 -0.47
N GLY A 45 10.00 0.22 0.05
CA GLY A 45 10.13 -0.96 0.90
C GLY A 45 9.23 -0.83 2.14
N VAL A 46 9.41 -1.75 3.08
CA VAL A 46 8.78 -1.75 4.41
C VAL A 46 9.79 -1.24 5.44
N ASN A 47 9.37 -0.40 6.38
CA ASN A 47 10.23 0.12 7.46
C ASN A 47 10.14 -0.76 8.72
N GLU A 48 10.93 -0.42 9.74
CA GLU A 48 10.98 -1.13 11.03
C GLU A 48 9.68 -1.04 11.84
N LEU A 49 8.77 -0.12 11.50
CA LEU A 49 7.45 0.03 12.10
C LEU A 49 6.35 -0.75 11.34
N ASN A 50 6.76 -1.66 10.45
CA ASN A 50 5.86 -2.43 9.60
C ASN A 50 4.96 -1.54 8.72
N GLU A 51 5.52 -0.43 8.23
CA GLU A 51 4.85 0.46 7.29
C GLU A 51 5.47 0.34 5.90
N LEU A 52 4.61 0.17 4.90
CA LEU A 52 4.97 0.28 3.50
C LEU A 52 5.19 1.74 3.13
N ILE A 53 6.39 2.07 2.68
CA ILE A 53 6.77 3.43 2.29
C ILE A 53 6.32 3.70 0.85
N LEU A 54 5.17 4.35 0.69
CA LEU A 54 4.59 4.69 -0.61
C LEU A 54 5.33 5.86 -1.27
N ASN A 55 5.69 6.91 -0.51
CA ASN A 55 6.48 8.04 -1.00
C ASN A 55 7.25 8.75 0.13
N ARG A 56 8.58 8.67 0.11
CA ARG A 56 9.45 9.34 1.10
C ARG A 56 9.43 10.87 1.04
N ARG A 57 9.20 11.49 -0.13
CA ARG A 57 9.27 12.97 -0.25
C ARG A 57 8.09 13.65 0.42
N THR A 58 6.94 12.99 0.41
CA THR A 58 5.69 13.50 1.00
C THR A 58 5.36 12.82 2.32
N ASN A 59 6.28 12.03 2.89
CA ASN A 59 6.05 11.24 4.11
C ASN A 59 4.74 10.43 4.04
N SER A 60 4.49 9.79 2.91
CA SER A 60 3.30 8.95 2.71
C SER A 60 3.67 7.49 3.00
N TYR A 61 3.03 6.96 4.04
CA TYR A 61 3.22 5.62 4.58
C TYR A 61 1.89 4.89 4.66
N PHE A 62 1.96 3.58 4.63
CA PHE A 62 0.83 2.66 4.73
C PHE A 62 1.15 1.69 5.85
N SER A 63 0.42 1.73 6.97
CA SER A 63 0.59 0.74 8.04
C SER A 63 0.04 -0.61 7.59
N ILE A 64 0.89 -1.64 7.59
CA ILE A 64 0.51 -3.00 7.17
C ILE A 64 -0.42 -3.61 8.23
N ASP A 65 -0.11 -3.44 9.51
CA ASP A 65 -0.92 -3.96 10.62
C ASP A 65 -2.36 -3.45 10.55
N MET A 66 -2.54 -2.11 10.48
CA MET A 66 -3.88 -1.52 10.40
C MET A 66 -4.65 -1.97 9.17
N TYR A 67 -3.95 -2.23 8.06
CA TYR A 67 -4.59 -2.71 6.85
C TYR A 67 -5.08 -4.16 7.02
N LEU A 68 -4.25 -5.04 7.56
CA LEU A 68 -4.60 -6.44 7.80
C LEU A 68 -5.67 -6.60 8.89
N GLU A 69 -5.72 -5.69 9.86
CA GLU A 69 -6.77 -5.60 10.88
C GLU A 69 -8.06 -4.92 10.37
N GLY A 70 -8.04 -4.34 9.16
CA GLY A 70 -9.19 -3.66 8.54
C GLY A 70 -9.48 -2.25 9.05
N THR A 71 -8.65 -1.71 9.94
CA THR A 71 -8.79 -0.37 10.54
C THR A 71 -8.17 0.75 9.69
N SER A 72 -7.36 0.40 8.68
CA SER A 72 -6.74 1.33 7.73
C SER A 72 -7.78 2.08 6.87
N GLN A 73 -7.37 3.23 6.34
CA GLN A 73 -8.10 3.96 5.29
C GLN A 73 -7.90 3.36 3.90
N ALA A 74 -6.89 2.50 3.73
CA ALA A 74 -6.81 1.64 2.56
C ALA A 74 -7.90 0.56 2.64
N ARG A 75 -8.52 0.27 1.50
CA ARG A 75 -9.51 -0.78 1.35
C ARG A 75 -8.87 -2.07 0.90
N GLU A 76 -8.06 -2.01 -0.16
CA GLU A 76 -7.37 -3.16 -0.75
C GLU A 76 -5.99 -2.74 -1.26
N ALA A 77 -5.02 -3.65 -1.19
CA ALA A 77 -3.67 -3.45 -1.71
C ALA A 77 -3.23 -4.62 -2.59
N TYR A 78 -2.56 -4.30 -3.69
CA TYR A 78 -2.15 -5.26 -4.72
C TYR A 78 -0.72 -5.01 -5.18
N LEU A 79 0.05 -6.08 -5.37
CA LEU A 79 1.34 -6.05 -6.07
C LEU A 79 1.12 -6.32 -7.56
N LEU A 80 1.69 -5.47 -8.41
CA LEU A 80 1.77 -5.69 -9.85
C LEU A 80 3.13 -6.30 -10.20
N THR A 81 3.12 -7.53 -10.73
CA THR A 81 4.34 -8.21 -11.21
C THR A 81 4.26 -8.45 -12.71
N GLN A 82 5.42 -8.56 -13.37
CA GLN A 82 5.48 -8.99 -14.76
C GLN A 82 5.06 -10.45 -14.90
#